data_AF-A0A4Q6FH48-F1
#
_entry.id   AF-A0A4Q6FH48-F1
#
_cell.length_a   1.000
_cell.length_b   1.000
_cell.length_c   1.000
_cell.angle_alpha   90.00
_cell.angle_beta   90.00
_cell.angle_gamma   90.00
#
_symmetry.space_group_name_H-M   'P 1'
#
loop_
_entity.id
_entity.type
_entity.pdbx_description
1 polymer ?
#
loop_
_entity_poly.entity_id
_entity_poly.type
_entity_poly.pdbx_seq_one_letter_code
_entity_poly.pdbx_strand_id
1 'polypeptide(L)'
;MVSRVGDSLFNRAGNSGFVVARDTKKETLDVAQAGPEWEKGRRYGFINGMEVEQRKEFESVIDEVRKLDDSKERVDYLHKQIETLKEDPKRNVLTRYLQGEMAHIMNSEGISPRIYTIDEEKT
;
A
#
# COMPACT_ATOMS: atom_id res chain seq x y z
N MET A 1 1.78 7.80 18.66
CA MET A 1 2.11 6.94 17.51
C MET A 1 3.61 7.09 17.25
N VAL A 2 4.37 6.01 17.20
CA VAL A 2 5.83 6.08 17.00
C VAL A 2 6.09 5.92 15.50
N SER A 3 6.62 6.95 14.86
CA SER A 3 6.99 6.90 13.43
C SER A 3 8.11 5.88 13.20
N ARG A 4 7.92 5.01 12.21
CA ARG A 4 8.82 3.92 11.83
C ARG A 4 9.56 4.28 10.54
N VAL A 5 10.67 3.58 10.29
CA VAL A 5 11.34 3.64 8.98
C VAL A 5 10.34 3.20 7.91
N GLY A 6 10.24 3.99 6.86
CA GLY A 6 9.25 3.83 5.79
C GLY A 6 7.95 4.61 6.01
N ASP A 7 7.71 5.19 7.18
CA ASP A 7 6.54 6.02 7.37
C ASP A 7 6.69 7.33 6.59
N SER A 8 5.58 7.76 6.02
CA SER A 8 5.48 9.05 5.36
C SER A 8 4.94 10.09 6.36
N LEU A 9 5.61 11.24 6.41
CA LEU A 9 5.34 12.33 7.34
C LEU A 9 5.20 13.65 6.60
N PHE A 10 4.46 14.58 7.20
CA PHE A 10 4.42 15.97 6.77
C PHE A 10 5.08 16.83 7.85
N ASN A 11 6.00 17.69 7.43
CA ASN A 11 6.59 18.66 8.35
C ASN A 11 5.60 19.81 8.62
N ARG A 12 5.96 20.72 9.55
CA ARG A 12 5.13 21.88 9.90
C ARG A 12 4.80 22.80 8.71
N ALA A 13 5.62 22.80 7.66
CA ALA A 13 5.40 23.59 6.45
C ALA A 13 4.51 22.87 5.42
N GLY A 14 4.03 21.66 5.72
CA GLY A 14 3.22 20.85 4.80
C GLY A 14 4.04 20.08 3.78
N ASN A 15 5.37 20.11 3.85
CA ASN A 15 6.21 19.34 2.92
C ASN A 15 6.22 17.87 3.35
N SER A 16 5.98 16.99 2.39
CA SER A 16 6.07 15.54 2.61
C SER A 16 7.53 15.10 2.77
N GLY A 17 7.70 14.00 3.48
CA GLY A 17 8.98 13.35 3.66
C GLY A 17 8.81 11.91 4.09
N PHE A 18 9.86 11.12 3.89
CA PHE A 18 9.86 9.68 4.15
C PHE A 18 10.93 9.35 5.18
N VAL A 19 10.58 8.63 6.25
CA VAL A 19 11.53 8.27 7.31
C VAL A 19 12.51 7.21 6.79
N VAL A 20 13.79 7.55 6.69
CA VAL A 20 14.85 6.64 6.22
C VAL A 20 15.56 5.98 7.40
N ALA A 21 15.77 6.72 8.48
CA ALA A 21 16.42 6.20 9.67
C ALA A 21 15.87 6.87 10.94
N ARG A 22 16.10 6.19 12.07
CA ARG A 22 15.81 6.71 13.40
C ARG A 22 17.06 6.68 14.25
N ASP A 23 17.49 7.84 14.72
CA ASP A 23 18.55 7.93 15.73
C ASP A 23 17.89 7.82 17.12
N THR A 24 18.00 6.64 17.72
CA THR A 24 17.43 6.37 19.05
C THR A 24 18.19 7.06 20.18
N LYS A 25 19.42 7.52 19.95
CA LYS A 25 20.22 8.24 20.96
C LYS A 25 19.89 9.72 21.00
N LYS A 26 19.58 10.31 19.83
CA LYS A 26 19.23 11.74 19.70
C LYS A 26 17.73 12.00 19.65
N GLU A 27 16.92 10.95 19.62
CA GLU A 27 15.47 11.01 19.44
C GLU A 27 15.05 11.75 18.15
N THR A 28 15.88 11.67 17.11
CA THR A 28 15.66 12.32 15.81
C THR A 28 15.33 11.30 14.72
N LEU A 29 14.60 11.76 13.69
CA LEU A 29 14.29 10.99 12.49
C LEU A 29 15.04 11.61 11.31
N ASP A 30 15.70 10.77 10.52
CA ASP A 30 16.21 11.18 9.21
C ASP A 30 15.10 11.01 8.19
N VAL A 31 14.78 12.11 7.52
CA VAL A 31 13.65 12.21 6.59
C VAL A 31 14.17 12.59 5.21
N ALA A 32 13.96 11.71 4.24
CA ALA A 32 14.20 12.01 2.83
C ALA A 32 13.07 12.87 2.28
N GLN A 33 13.42 14.02 1.70
CA GLN A 33 12.50 14.91 0.99
C GLN A 33 12.77 14.97 -0.52
N ALA A 34 13.87 14.34 -0.98
CA ALA A 34 14.26 14.21 -2.38
C ALA A 34 15.17 13.00 -2.57
N GLY A 35 15.38 12.58 -3.81
CA GLY A 35 16.28 11.48 -4.17
C GLY A 35 15.61 10.10 -4.22
N PRO A 36 16.41 9.02 -4.41
CA PRO A 36 15.88 7.69 -4.70
C PRO A 36 15.01 7.10 -3.58
N GLU A 37 15.34 7.36 -2.32
CA GLU A 37 14.53 6.94 -1.17
C GLU A 37 13.16 7.62 -1.13
N TRP A 38 13.13 8.92 -1.47
CA TRP A 38 11.87 9.66 -1.55
C TRP A 38 11.01 9.20 -2.74
N GLU A 39 11.61 8.99 -3.91
CA GLU A 39 10.91 8.44 -5.07
C GLU A 39 10.39 7.02 -4.81
N LYS A 40 11.15 6.18 -4.09
CA LYS A 40 10.70 4.86 -3.67
C LYS A 40 9.47 4.98 -2.76
N GLY A 41 9.49 5.84 -1.76
CA GLY A 41 8.33 6.09 -0.89
C GLY A 41 7.11 6.61 -1.67
N ARG A 42 7.31 7.54 -2.60
CA ARG A 42 6.24 8.11 -3.44
C ARG A 42 5.57 7.06 -4.32
N ARG A 43 6.32 6.04 -4.76
CA ARG A 43 5.78 4.95 -5.58
C ARG A 43 4.75 4.11 -4.83
N TYR A 44 4.89 3.88 -3.53
CA TYR A 44 3.99 2.95 -2.81
C TYR A 44 2.90 3.66 -1.99
N GLY A 45 2.87 4.99 -2.00
CA GLY A 45 1.91 5.77 -1.22
C GLY A 45 2.17 5.75 0.29
N PHE A 46 1.26 6.37 1.05
CA PHE A 46 1.40 6.57 2.50
C PHE A 46 1.01 5.30 3.27
N ILE A 47 1.89 4.30 3.31
CA ILE A 47 1.65 3.00 3.96
C ILE A 47 2.03 2.96 5.45
N ASN A 48 1.51 3.91 6.22
CA ASN A 48 1.81 4.04 7.64
C ASN A 48 1.21 2.89 8.47
N GLY A 49 1.97 2.39 9.45
CA GLY A 49 1.47 1.38 10.41
C GLY A 49 1.51 -0.07 9.93
N MET A 50 2.09 -0.34 8.75
CA MET A 50 2.48 -1.72 8.39
C MET A 50 3.74 -2.16 9.13
N GLU A 51 3.83 -3.45 9.45
CA GLU A 51 5.10 -4.06 9.82
C GLU A 51 6.03 -4.20 8.60
N VAL A 52 7.34 -4.32 8.84
CA VAL A 52 8.36 -4.37 7.75
C VAL A 52 8.07 -5.48 6.73
N GLU A 53 7.63 -6.65 7.20
CA GLU A 53 7.32 -7.77 6.31
C GLU A 53 6.03 -7.53 5.49
N GLN A 54 4.99 -6.94 6.10
CA GLN A 54 3.75 -6.57 5.39
C GLN A 54 4.03 -5.49 4.34
N ARG A 55 4.94 -4.57 4.64
CA ARG A 55 5.38 -3.54 3.71
C ARG A 55 6.10 -4.14 2.50
N LYS A 56 7.02 -5.08 2.69
CA LYS A 56 7.68 -5.77 1.58
C LYS A 56 6.67 -6.52 0.71
N GLU A 57 5.70 -7.18 1.33
CA GLU A 57 4.62 -7.87 0.62
C GLU A 57 3.76 -6.88 -0.17
N PHE A 58 3.39 -5.74 0.41
CA PHE A 58 2.69 -4.67 -0.29
C PHE A 58 3.50 -4.14 -1.49
N GLU A 59 4.77 -3.77 -1.27
CA GLU A 59 5.66 -3.28 -2.34
C GLU A 59 5.73 -4.29 -3.50
N SER A 60 5.89 -5.58 -3.19
CA SER A 60 5.91 -6.66 -4.17
C SER A 60 4.60 -6.75 -4.96
N VAL A 61 3.45 -6.71 -4.30
CA VAL A 61 2.14 -6.78 -4.97
C VAL A 61 1.93 -5.58 -5.89
N ILE A 62 2.28 -4.37 -5.44
CA ILE A 62 2.15 -3.14 -6.23
C ILE A 62 3.11 -3.14 -7.43
N ASP A 63 4.33 -3.64 -7.28
CA ASP A 63 5.26 -3.77 -8.39
C ASP A 63 4.73 -4.73 -9.47
N GLU A 64 4.06 -5.82 -9.09
CA GLU A 64 3.38 -6.70 -10.05
C GLU A 64 2.18 -6.02 -10.72
N VAL A 65 1.35 -5.31 -9.97
CA VAL A 65 0.23 -4.53 -10.54
C VAL A 65 0.70 -3.54 -11.60
N ARG A 66 1.85 -2.90 -11.37
CA ARG A 66 2.41 -1.92 -12.30
C ARG A 66 2.99 -2.51 -13.58
N LYS A 67 3.32 -3.80 -13.57
CA LYS A 67 3.75 -4.52 -14.78
C LYS A 67 2.57 -4.89 -15.68
N LEU A 68 1.35 -4.93 -15.15
CA LEU A 68 0.14 -5.16 -15.92
C LEU A 68 -0.22 -3.85 -16.64
N ASP A 69 -0.45 -3.90 -17.95
CA ASP A 69 -0.79 -2.70 -18.73
C ASP A 69 -2.27 -2.35 -18.63
N ASP A 70 -3.14 -3.37 -18.55
CA ASP A 70 -4.59 -3.19 -18.53
C ASP A 70 -5.12 -2.97 -17.11
N SER A 71 -5.92 -1.91 -16.96
CA SER A 71 -6.46 -1.51 -15.67
C SER A 71 -7.48 -2.52 -15.11
N LYS A 72 -8.13 -3.33 -15.94
CA LYS A 72 -9.01 -4.41 -15.47
C LYS A 72 -8.20 -5.58 -14.95
N GLU A 73 -7.13 -5.99 -15.64
CA GLU A 73 -6.18 -7.00 -15.15
C GLU A 73 -5.57 -6.60 -13.81
N ARG A 74 -5.22 -5.32 -13.63
CA ARG A 74 -4.73 -4.78 -12.36
C ARG A 74 -5.72 -4.97 -11.22
N VAL A 75 -6.98 -4.63 -11.45
CA VAL A 75 -8.05 -4.78 -10.45
C VAL A 75 -8.32 -6.25 -10.14
N ASP A 76 -8.37 -7.11 -11.15
CA ASP A 76 -8.60 -8.55 -10.97
C ASP A 76 -7.43 -9.20 -10.18
N TYR A 77 -6.19 -8.77 -10.44
CA TYR A 77 -5.03 -9.22 -9.68
C TYR A 77 -5.10 -8.78 -8.21
N LEU A 78 -5.37 -7.50 -7.95
CA LEU A 78 -5.54 -6.98 -6.59
C LEU A 78 -6.66 -7.69 -5.84
N HIS A 79 -7.79 -7.95 -6.50
CA HIS A 79 -8.91 -8.68 -5.91
C HIS A 79 -8.50 -10.09 -5.48
N LYS A 80 -7.78 -10.84 -6.34
CA LYS A 80 -7.27 -12.17 -5.98
C LYS A 80 -6.35 -12.12 -4.76
N GLN A 81 -5.44 -11.15 -4.69
CA GLN A 81 -4.58 -10.98 -3.52
C GLN A 81 -5.39 -10.61 -2.26
N ILE A 82 -6.42 -9.79 -2.37
CA ILE A 82 -7.28 -9.43 -1.24
C ILE A 82 -8.01 -10.66 -0.70
N GLU A 83 -8.57 -11.50 -1.57
CA GLU A 83 -9.29 -12.71 -1.15
C GLU A 83 -8.36 -13.71 -0.43
N THR A 84 -7.13 -13.91 -0.91
CA THR A 84 -6.17 -14.81 -0.22
C THR A 84 -5.74 -14.29 1.15
N LEU A 85 -5.80 -12.98 1.37
CA LEU A 85 -5.37 -12.33 2.62
C LEU A 85 -6.53 -12.14 3.62
N LYS A 86 -7.79 -12.24 3.19
CA LYS A 86 -8.97 -11.97 4.03
C LYS A 86 -9.13 -12.95 5.20
N GLU A 87 -8.57 -14.15 5.10
CA GLU A 87 -8.71 -15.19 6.12
C GLU A 87 -7.81 -14.97 7.35
N ASP A 88 -6.78 -14.11 7.27
CA ASP A 88 -5.84 -13.85 8.37
C ASP A 88 -6.08 -12.48 9.03
N PRO A 89 -6.56 -12.43 10.29
CA PRO A 89 -6.77 -11.18 11.02
C PRO A 89 -5.52 -10.31 11.17
N LYS A 90 -4.31 -10.92 11.16
CA LYS A 90 -3.05 -10.18 11.27
C LYS A 90 -2.72 -9.40 9.99
N ARG A 91 -3.35 -9.73 8.86
CA ARG A 91 -3.12 -9.13 7.54
C ARG A 91 -4.10 -8.02 7.20
N ASN A 92 -5.05 -7.70 8.09
CA ASN A 92 -6.09 -6.69 7.86
C ASN A 92 -5.53 -5.32 7.42
N VAL A 93 -4.39 -4.89 7.97
CA VAL A 93 -3.75 -3.62 7.56
C VAL A 93 -3.31 -3.69 6.09
N LEU A 94 -2.61 -4.74 5.69
CA LEU A 94 -2.19 -4.97 4.30
C LEU A 94 -3.42 -5.01 3.37
N THR A 95 -4.44 -5.79 3.73
CA THR A 95 -5.68 -5.93 2.95
C THR A 95 -6.34 -4.57 2.70
N ARG A 96 -6.41 -3.70 3.71
CA ARG A 96 -6.98 -2.35 3.57
C ARG A 96 -6.21 -1.47 2.59
N TYR A 97 -4.88 -1.54 2.59
CA TYR A 97 -4.08 -0.77 1.66
C TYR A 97 -4.22 -1.27 0.22
N LEU A 98 -4.27 -2.59 0.02
CA LEU A 98 -4.54 -3.17 -1.31
C LEU A 98 -5.96 -2.82 -1.81
N GLN A 99 -6.95 -2.82 -0.92
CA GLN A 99 -8.31 -2.35 -1.23
C GLN A 99 -8.32 -0.86 -1.61
N GLY A 100 -7.52 -0.04 -0.92
CA GLY A 100 -7.35 1.38 -1.24
C GLY A 100 -6.78 1.59 -2.63
N GLU A 101 -5.74 0.83 -3.01
CA GLU A 101 -5.16 0.89 -4.36
C GLU A 101 -6.16 0.43 -5.42
N MET A 102 -6.87 -0.67 -5.15
CA MET A 102 -7.90 -1.18 -6.06
C MET A 102 -8.99 -0.12 -6.30
N ALA A 103 -9.46 0.53 -5.23
CA ALA A 103 -10.43 1.61 -5.31
C ALA A 103 -9.88 2.82 -6.06
N HIS A 104 -8.59 3.15 -5.89
CA HIS A 104 -7.95 4.23 -6.62
C HIS A 104 -7.99 3.97 -8.13
N ILE A 105 -7.55 2.79 -8.58
CA ILE A 105 -7.55 2.39 -10.00
C ILE A 105 -8.98 2.38 -10.55
N MET A 106 -9.93 1.79 -9.84
CA MET A 106 -11.34 1.76 -10.26
C MET A 106 -11.90 3.16 -10.48
N ASN A 107 -11.62 4.09 -9.57
CA ASN A 107 -12.12 5.45 -9.64
C ASN A 107 -11.38 6.32 -10.69
N SER A 108 -10.07 6.15 -10.85
CA SER A 108 -9.28 6.94 -11.81
C SER A 108 -9.55 6.51 -13.25
N GLU A 109 -9.73 5.21 -13.48
CA GLU A 109 -9.90 4.63 -14.81
C GLU A 109 -11.37 4.42 -15.19
N GLY A 110 -12.31 4.72 -14.28
CA GLY A 110 -13.75 4.53 -14.51
C GLY A 110 -14.17 3.07 -14.64
N ILE A 111 -13.44 2.15 -14.03
CA ILE A 111 -13.68 0.71 -14.13
C ILE A 111 -14.48 0.25 -12.91
N SER A 112 -15.59 -0.44 -13.17
CA SER A 112 -16.39 -1.10 -12.15
C SER A 112 -16.51 -2.58 -12.52
N PRO A 113 -15.54 -3.43 -12.13
CA PRO A 113 -15.64 -4.85 -12.39
C PRO A 113 -16.86 -5.38 -11.61
N ARG A 114 -17.78 -6.01 -12.34
CA ARG A 114 -18.93 -6.68 -11.72
C ARG A 114 -18.45 -8.02 -11.19
N ILE A 115 -17.90 -8.01 -9.98
CA ILE A 115 -17.51 -9.23 -9.30
C ILE A 115 -18.77 -9.81 -8.64
N TYR A 116 -19.27 -10.90 -9.19
CA TYR A 116 -20.36 -11.67 -8.61
C TYR A 116 -19.76 -12.84 -7.83
N THR A 117 -19.98 -12.88 -6.53
CA THR A 117 -19.73 -14.08 -5.72
C THR A 117 -20.95 -14.99 -5.88
N ILE A 118 -20.74 -16.21 -6.36
CA ILE A 118 -21.81 -17.23 -6.38
C ILE A 118 -21.87 -17.83 -4.98
N ASP A 119 -23.04 -17.80 -4.37
CA ASP A 119 -23.34 -18.45 -3.10
C ASP A 119 -23.54 -19.95 -3.36
N GLU A 120 -22.50 -20.76 -3.16
CA GLU A 120 -22.55 -22.21 -3.42
C GLU A 120 -23.54 -22.95 -2.51
N GLU A 121 -23.92 -22.36 -1.36
CA GLU A 121 -24.90 -22.95 -0.42
C GLU A 121 -26.36 -22.85 -0.90
N LYS A 122 -26.62 -22.17 -2.03
CA LYS A 122 -27.95 -22.04 -2.64
C LYS A 122 -28.19 -22.90 -3.87
N THR A 123 -27.40 -23.98 -4.05
CA THR A 123 -27.59 -24.94 -5.15
C THR A 123 -28.31 -26.20 -4.69
#